data_AF-A0A2E7J3N8-F1
#
_entry.id   AF-A0A2E7J3N8-F1
#
_cell.length_a   1.000
_cell.length_b   1.000
_cell.length_c   1.000
_cell.angle_alpha   90.00
_cell.angle_beta   90.00
_cell.angle_gamma   90.00
#
_symmetry.space_group_name_H-M   'P 1'
#
loop_
_entity.id
_entity.type
_entity.pdbx_description
1 polymer ?
#
loop_
_entity_poly.entity_id
_entity_poly.type
_entity_poly.pdbx_seq_one_letter_code
_entity_poly.pdbx_strand_id
1 'polypeptide(L)'
;MMGDLSGTGDDMAEGERIFIDQLNRKFRIKIPVELSDPPADFRIARESKPWRIYRSMLVTVLPTFFLMYASLFLVMGAVSLEPLVILSSSLCSLPLLYIIFRLQRPKLVHVRLAVPDSSGDFVHPLPEGKTLRTPVKTSFSRFLVKDDSILDMPPSKQLWAMFAFVLLIGTSITVLLFQNSSTLQGVGVVLFIFLAIPLWLVGFSLPVLAWWGTSNSQMGIPTRRRDAEAWLIAGMASAFPAFLFNSLVAPKMIPASFPDWAVELSLLAIGAPFCEEIFKAMAVAIFLPAIKGPKHGFQVGFTVGLGFALIENLQYIGVSLFGGPVSATMTILIRGIGSIPGHAVWTAISGTAIGWLATDKEFKAKMEWRARNLAISAIDVAERMGIDTDGDGDLSGFDGRRPTLEEAIDFANNQGESAPKSWLIVNTDSTSDNPDEIQNSLENSGFSLSYDKGSPETTGIGYLTPKGVPQAISIAIFGHSFWNGSSFLSFHATTEWLGFSENSGVLFMLSWIVLLISSVVFVARGLLKGISSMDS
;
A
#
# COMPACT_ATOMS: atom_id res chain seq x y z
N MET A 1 33.27 41.64 -8.11
CA MET A 1 34.50 40.89 -8.44
C MET A 1 34.67 39.81 -7.40
N MET A 2 34.34 38.56 -7.75
CA MET A 2 34.68 37.38 -6.94
C MET A 2 36.08 36.96 -7.36
N GLY A 3 37.02 36.95 -6.42
CA GLY A 3 38.39 36.48 -6.66
C GLY A 3 38.42 34.96 -6.79
N ASP A 4 39.18 34.49 -7.76
CA ASP A 4 39.50 33.10 -8.01
C ASP A 4 40.21 32.47 -6.79
N LEU A 5 39.74 31.30 -6.34
CA LEU A 5 40.25 30.55 -5.18
C LEU A 5 41.01 29.28 -5.63
N SER A 6 41.41 29.19 -6.90
CA SER A 6 42.12 28.05 -7.48
C SER A 6 43.54 27.80 -6.94
N GLY A 7 44.06 28.66 -6.05
CA GLY A 7 45.48 28.68 -5.66
C GLY A 7 45.85 28.27 -4.23
N THR A 8 44.92 27.81 -3.38
CA THR A 8 45.27 27.38 -2.01
C THR A 8 45.13 25.87 -1.87
N GLY A 9 46.01 25.15 -2.55
CA GLY A 9 46.38 23.77 -2.23
C GLY A 9 47.63 23.78 -1.34
N ASP A 10 47.73 22.79 -0.47
CA ASP A 10 48.86 22.49 0.41
C ASP A 10 49.05 23.40 1.63
N ASP A 11 48.13 23.25 2.58
CA ASP A 11 48.43 23.02 4.02
C ASP A 11 47.09 23.11 4.80
N MET A 12 46.25 22.08 4.62
CA MET A 12 44.91 22.04 5.19
C MET A 12 44.90 21.21 6.48
N ALA A 13 45.11 21.87 7.62
CA ALA A 13 44.84 21.30 8.93
C ALA A 13 43.31 21.19 9.15
N GLU A 14 42.86 20.04 9.64
CA GLU A 14 41.50 19.85 10.15
C GLU A 14 41.25 20.81 11.32
N GLY A 15 40.31 21.74 11.12
CA GLY A 15 39.88 22.69 12.15
C GLY A 15 40.19 24.14 11.80
N GLU A 16 39.12 24.89 11.45
CA GLU A 16 39.10 26.36 11.34
C GLU A 16 39.72 26.98 10.07
N ARG A 17 38.91 27.12 9.02
CA ARG A 17 39.26 27.94 7.85
C ARG A 17 39.16 29.44 8.20
N ILE A 18 40.28 30.14 8.24
CA ILE A 18 40.34 31.61 8.42
C ILE A 18 40.60 32.28 7.06
N PHE A 19 39.67 33.11 6.60
CA PHE A 19 39.82 33.93 5.41
C PHE A 19 40.35 35.31 5.79
N ILE A 20 41.38 35.80 5.10
CA ILE A 20 41.95 37.14 5.33
C ILE A 20 41.67 37.99 4.10
N ASP A 21 41.05 39.15 4.29
CA ASP A 21 40.75 40.05 3.17
C ASP A 21 41.92 41.00 2.83
N GLN A 22 41.75 41.80 1.77
CA GLN A 22 42.74 42.79 1.31
C GLN A 22 43.03 43.91 2.34
N LEU A 23 42.18 44.06 3.36
CA LEU A 23 42.34 45.00 4.47
C LEU A 23 42.90 44.30 5.73
N ASN A 24 43.41 43.08 5.57
CA ASN A 24 44.00 42.26 6.63
C ASN A 24 43.02 41.88 7.75
N ARG A 25 41.71 41.87 7.46
CA ARG A 25 40.66 41.44 8.40
C ARG A 25 40.51 39.92 8.33
N LYS A 26 40.56 39.27 9.49
CA LYS A 26 40.42 37.81 9.64
C LYS A 26 38.95 37.44 9.83
N PHE A 27 38.43 36.59 8.96
CA PHE A 27 37.06 36.05 9.00
C PHE A 27 37.12 34.55 9.25
N ARG A 28 36.41 34.07 10.26
CA ARG A 28 36.27 32.64 10.51
C ARG A 28 35.18 32.05 9.62
N ILE A 29 35.53 31.13 8.74
CA ILE A 29 34.57 30.34 7.96
C ILE A 29 34.15 29.16 8.83
N LYS A 30 32.92 29.21 9.33
CA LYS A 30 32.31 28.07 10.03
C LYS A 30 31.83 27.04 9.01
N ILE A 31 32.09 25.76 9.28
CA ILE A 31 31.62 24.65 8.45
C ILE A 31 30.15 24.35 8.82
N PRO A 32 29.27 24.06 7.85
CA PRO A 32 27.91 23.60 8.13
C PRO A 32 27.92 22.34 9.00
N VAL A 33 27.05 22.30 10.00
CA VAL A 33 26.84 21.11 10.84
C VAL A 33 26.47 19.92 9.96
N GLU A 34 27.04 18.74 10.22
CA GLU A 34 26.78 17.52 9.47
C GLU A 34 25.35 16.98 9.71
N LEU A 35 24.95 15.98 8.92
CA LEU A 35 23.68 15.29 9.14
C LEU A 35 23.83 14.31 10.31
N SER A 36 22.94 14.42 11.29
CA SER A 36 22.82 13.46 12.39
C SER A 36 21.54 12.64 12.26
N ASP A 37 21.47 11.56 13.02
CA ASP A 37 20.20 10.85 13.19
C ASP A 37 19.18 11.70 13.96
N PRO A 38 17.88 11.59 13.61
CA PRO A 38 16.83 12.27 14.34
C PRO A 38 16.67 11.65 15.75
N PRO A 39 16.33 12.46 16.77
CA PRO A 39 15.98 11.94 18.10
C PRO A 39 14.83 10.93 18.03
N ALA A 40 14.83 9.92 18.90
CA ALA A 40 13.85 8.82 18.89
C ALA A 40 12.38 9.29 18.95
N ASP A 41 12.11 10.39 19.67
CA ASP A 41 10.77 10.97 19.84
C ASP A 41 10.44 12.10 18.86
N PHE A 42 11.29 12.32 17.86
CA PHE A 42 11.11 13.41 16.92
C PHE A 42 9.90 13.18 16.00
N ARG A 43 8.86 14.02 16.13
CA ARG A 43 7.64 13.97 15.32
C ARG A 43 7.42 15.28 14.58
N ILE A 44 7.16 15.19 13.28
CA ILE A 44 6.79 16.34 12.45
C ILE A 44 5.29 16.32 12.20
N ALA A 45 4.56 17.30 12.74
CA ALA A 45 3.18 17.55 12.35
C ALA A 45 3.14 18.34 11.03
N ARG A 46 2.22 17.98 10.13
CA ARG A 46 1.96 18.72 8.89
C ARG A 46 0.46 18.92 8.71
N GLU A 47 0.11 20.00 8.04
CA GLU A 47 -1.25 20.19 7.53
C GLU A 47 -1.58 19.06 6.54
N SER A 48 -2.71 18.41 6.78
CA SER A 48 -3.17 17.35 5.92
C SER A 48 -3.74 17.91 4.61
N LYS A 49 -3.51 17.19 3.51
CA LYS A 49 -4.08 17.51 2.19
C LYS A 49 -4.77 16.26 1.65
N PRO A 50 -6.01 15.96 2.09
CA PRO A 50 -6.64 14.66 1.84
C PRO A 50 -6.77 14.32 0.34
N TRP A 51 -7.13 15.30 -0.47
CA TRP A 51 -7.27 15.14 -1.93
C TRP A 51 -5.95 14.88 -2.67
N ARG A 52 -4.81 15.18 -2.05
CA ARG A 52 -3.50 14.84 -2.62
C ARG A 52 -3.30 13.33 -2.68
N ILE A 53 -3.91 12.57 -1.77
CA ILE A 53 -3.85 11.11 -1.74
C ILE A 53 -4.59 10.55 -2.96
N TYR A 54 -5.78 11.06 -3.27
CA TYR A 54 -6.53 10.65 -4.46
C TYR A 54 -5.71 10.78 -5.74
N ARG A 55 -5.09 11.95 -5.96
CA ARG A 55 -4.23 12.17 -7.12
C ARG A 55 -3.01 11.24 -7.12
N SER A 56 -2.37 11.04 -5.97
CA SER A 56 -1.20 10.17 -5.85
C SER A 56 -1.54 8.71 -6.17
N MET A 57 -2.69 8.24 -5.68
CA MET A 57 -3.22 6.92 -5.96
C MET A 57 -3.47 6.74 -7.46
N LEU A 58 -4.25 7.64 -8.09
CA LEU A 58 -4.54 7.57 -9.53
C LEU A 58 -3.28 7.53 -10.40
N VAL A 59 -2.30 8.39 -10.10
CA VAL A 59 -1.04 8.47 -10.83
C VAL A 59 -0.19 7.20 -10.67
N THR A 60 -0.41 6.42 -9.60
CA THR A 60 0.30 5.15 -9.37
C THR A 60 -0.44 3.97 -9.99
N VAL A 61 -1.77 3.93 -9.88
CA VAL A 61 -2.60 2.83 -10.36
C VAL A 61 -2.53 2.70 -11.88
N LEU A 62 -2.64 3.80 -12.62
CA LEU A 62 -2.70 3.76 -14.09
C LEU A 62 -1.44 3.14 -14.72
N PRO A 63 -0.20 3.59 -14.40
CA PRO A 63 0.99 2.94 -14.91
C PRO A 63 1.11 1.47 -14.47
N THR A 64 0.70 1.15 -13.24
CA THR A 64 0.72 -0.23 -12.72
C THR A 64 -0.22 -1.14 -13.52
N PHE A 65 -1.43 -0.67 -13.83
CA PHE A 65 -2.39 -1.39 -14.64
C PHE A 65 -1.87 -1.67 -16.06
N PHE A 66 -1.36 -0.64 -16.74
CA PHE A 66 -0.80 -0.82 -18.07
C PHE A 66 0.45 -1.71 -18.05
N LEU A 67 1.27 -1.63 -16.99
CA LEU A 67 2.44 -2.49 -16.85
C LEU A 67 2.02 -3.95 -16.66
N MET A 68 0.98 -4.20 -15.87
CA MET A 68 0.44 -5.54 -15.65
C MET A 68 -0.05 -6.14 -16.97
N TYR A 69 -0.79 -5.39 -17.79
CA TYR A 69 -1.24 -5.85 -19.10
C TYR A 69 -0.10 -6.01 -20.11
N ALA A 70 0.85 -5.09 -20.15
CA ALA A 70 2.05 -5.24 -20.97
C ALA A 70 2.82 -6.50 -20.58
N SER A 71 2.97 -6.77 -19.28
CA SER A 71 3.59 -7.98 -18.76
C SER A 71 2.79 -9.25 -19.10
N LEU A 72 1.46 -9.19 -19.02
CA LEU A 72 0.58 -10.29 -19.40
C LEU A 72 0.73 -10.63 -20.88
N PHE A 73 0.66 -9.63 -21.77
CA PHE A 73 0.86 -9.83 -23.20
C PHE A 73 2.28 -10.31 -23.54
N LEU A 74 3.29 -9.87 -22.79
CA LEU A 74 4.65 -10.40 -22.93
C LEU A 74 4.69 -11.91 -22.66
N VAL A 75 4.07 -12.36 -21.57
CA VAL A 75 4.00 -13.80 -21.24
C VAL A 75 3.15 -14.56 -22.26
N MET A 76 1.99 -14.02 -22.65
CA MET A 76 1.12 -14.63 -23.67
C MET A 76 1.84 -14.76 -25.02
N GLY A 77 2.54 -13.71 -25.45
CA GLY A 77 3.35 -13.72 -26.67
C GLY A 77 4.49 -14.74 -26.60
N ALA A 78 5.13 -14.89 -25.44
CA ALA A 78 6.14 -15.93 -25.22
C ALA A 78 5.55 -17.34 -25.29
N VAL A 79 4.38 -17.58 -24.69
CA VAL A 79 3.68 -18.87 -24.72
C VAL A 79 3.20 -19.21 -26.13
N SER A 80 2.68 -18.23 -26.88
CA SER A 80 2.21 -18.40 -28.25
C SER A 80 3.32 -18.32 -29.30
N LEU A 81 4.57 -18.06 -28.89
CA LEU A 81 5.73 -17.85 -29.77
C LEU A 81 5.51 -16.74 -30.81
N GLU A 82 4.89 -15.63 -30.42
CA GLU A 82 4.61 -14.47 -31.28
C GLU A 82 5.62 -13.33 -31.03
N PRO A 83 6.67 -13.16 -31.88
CA PRO A 83 7.76 -12.22 -31.60
C PRO A 83 7.32 -10.75 -31.59
N LEU A 84 6.31 -10.40 -32.39
CA LEU A 84 5.79 -9.02 -32.46
C LEU A 84 5.10 -8.61 -31.16
N VAL A 85 4.34 -9.53 -30.54
CA VAL A 85 3.71 -9.27 -29.25
C VAL A 85 4.78 -9.13 -28.17
N ILE A 86 5.77 -10.03 -28.14
CA ILE A 86 6.89 -9.96 -27.19
C ILE A 86 7.62 -8.62 -27.30
N LEU A 87 7.99 -8.21 -28.52
CA LEU A 87 8.71 -6.96 -28.76
C LEU A 87 7.90 -5.73 -28.36
N SER A 88 6.64 -5.65 -28.80
CA SER A 88 5.75 -4.51 -28.49
C SER A 88 5.47 -4.41 -26.99
N SER A 89 5.17 -5.52 -26.32
CA SER A 89 4.96 -5.56 -24.87
C SER A 89 6.20 -5.19 -24.07
N SER A 90 7.39 -5.62 -24.52
CA SER A 90 8.67 -5.26 -23.88
C SER A 90 8.98 -3.76 -24.04
N LEU A 91 8.75 -3.19 -25.22
CA LEU A 91 8.94 -1.75 -25.45
C LEU A 91 7.98 -0.90 -24.63
N CYS A 92 6.74 -1.35 -24.45
CA CYS A 92 5.73 -0.66 -23.64
C CYS A 92 5.98 -0.77 -22.13
N SER A 93 6.61 -1.85 -21.64
CA SER A 93 6.82 -2.06 -20.20
C SER A 93 7.95 -1.20 -19.61
N LEU A 94 9.03 -0.96 -20.36
CA LEU A 94 10.17 -0.15 -19.91
C LEU A 94 9.82 1.28 -19.46
N PRO A 95 9.10 2.11 -20.23
CA PRO A 95 8.73 3.45 -19.79
C PRO A 95 7.78 3.41 -18.58
N LEU A 96 6.91 2.41 -18.48
CA LEU A 96 6.00 2.24 -17.34
C LEU A 96 6.77 1.89 -16.06
N LEU A 97 7.74 0.98 -16.13
CA LEU A 97 8.65 0.67 -15.03
C LEU A 97 9.40 1.93 -14.58
N TYR A 98 9.97 2.69 -15.52
CA TYR A 98 10.65 3.95 -15.21
C TYR A 98 9.73 4.93 -14.47
N ILE A 99 8.49 5.11 -14.95
CA ILE A 99 7.50 5.98 -14.31
C ILE A 99 7.18 5.48 -12.88
N ILE A 100 6.91 4.19 -12.70
CA ILE A 100 6.60 3.60 -11.39
C ILE A 100 7.77 3.79 -10.42
N PHE A 101 9.00 3.49 -10.83
CA PHE A 101 10.19 3.70 -10.00
C PHE A 101 10.41 5.17 -9.64
N ARG A 102 10.05 6.11 -10.53
CA ARG A 102 10.13 7.55 -10.23
C ARG A 102 9.05 8.00 -9.26
N LEU A 103 7.84 7.46 -9.37
CA LEU A 103 6.71 7.78 -8.48
C LEU A 103 6.89 7.21 -7.07
N GLN A 104 7.50 6.04 -6.94
CA GLN A 104 7.68 5.33 -5.67
C GLN A 104 8.92 5.77 -4.87
N ARG A 105 9.70 6.76 -5.35
CA ARG A 105 10.89 7.22 -4.62
C ARG A 105 10.50 7.77 -3.24
N PRO A 106 11.19 7.37 -2.16
CA PRO A 106 10.92 7.89 -0.82
C PRO A 106 11.18 9.40 -0.81
N LYS A 107 10.23 10.16 -0.28
CA LYS A 107 10.41 11.60 -0.07
C LYS A 107 11.17 11.80 1.23
N LEU A 108 12.36 12.38 1.10
CA LEU A 108 13.21 12.75 2.21
C LEU A 108 12.99 14.23 2.51
N VAL A 109 12.81 14.54 3.79
CA VAL A 109 12.66 15.90 4.30
C VAL A 109 13.93 16.23 5.07
N HIS A 110 14.66 17.22 4.59
CA HIS A 110 15.77 17.79 5.33
C HIS A 110 15.20 18.77 6.35
N VAL A 111 15.31 18.40 7.62
CA VAL A 111 14.84 19.22 8.72
C VAL A 111 16.04 19.89 9.39
N ARG A 112 15.83 21.14 9.77
CA ARG A 112 16.82 21.99 10.42
C ARG A 112 16.20 22.49 11.71
N LEU A 113 16.76 22.07 12.84
CA LEU A 113 16.23 22.40 14.14
C LEU A 113 17.20 23.37 14.82
N ALA A 114 16.69 24.54 15.20
CA ALA A 114 17.42 25.51 16.01
C ALA A 114 16.72 25.61 17.37
N VAL A 115 17.37 25.13 18.42
CA VAL A 115 16.83 25.13 19.79
C VAL A 115 17.56 26.20 20.61
N PRO A 116 16.86 27.07 21.36
CA PRO A 116 17.50 28.02 22.25
C PRO A 116 18.48 27.33 23.21
N ASP A 117 19.72 27.78 23.19
CA ASP A 117 20.81 27.23 23.99
C ASP A 117 21.77 28.36 24.33
N SER A 118 22.02 28.59 25.62
CA SER A 118 22.92 29.65 26.10
C SER A 118 24.37 29.42 25.66
N SER A 119 24.76 28.17 25.42
CA SER A 119 26.08 27.76 24.92
C SER A 119 26.18 27.81 23.39
N GLY A 120 25.06 27.96 22.69
CA GLY A 120 24.98 27.96 21.24
C GLY A 120 25.46 29.24 20.56
N ASP A 121 25.21 29.31 19.26
CA ASP A 121 25.62 30.41 18.38
C ASP A 121 24.43 31.19 17.82
N PHE A 122 24.67 32.45 17.44
CA PHE A 122 23.67 33.27 16.73
C PHE A 122 23.66 33.04 15.21
N VAL A 123 24.69 32.39 14.68
CA VAL A 123 24.99 32.34 13.25
C VAL A 123 25.36 30.91 12.86
N HIS A 124 24.52 30.30 12.02
CA HIS A 124 24.61 28.90 11.61
C HIS A 124 24.82 28.80 10.09
N PRO A 125 25.99 28.36 9.61
CA PRO A 125 26.24 28.16 8.19
C PRO A 125 25.42 26.99 7.63
N LEU A 126 24.90 27.15 6.42
CA LEU A 126 24.13 26.15 5.69
C LEU A 126 24.95 25.62 4.50
N PRO A 127 24.78 24.35 4.09
CA PRO A 127 25.51 23.76 2.97
C PRO A 127 25.31 24.48 1.64
N GLU A 128 24.20 25.19 1.49
CA GLU A 128 23.82 25.93 0.29
C GLU A 128 24.59 27.25 0.13
N GLY A 129 25.62 27.51 0.95
CA GLY A 129 26.34 28.78 0.99
C GLY A 129 25.54 29.93 1.61
N LYS A 130 24.47 29.61 2.36
CA LYS A 130 23.64 30.57 3.09
C LYS A 130 23.94 30.49 4.58
N THR A 131 23.48 31.49 5.34
CA THR A 131 23.66 31.52 6.78
C THR A 131 22.34 31.82 7.46
N LEU A 132 21.96 31.01 8.45
CA LEU A 132 20.82 31.26 9.30
C LEU A 132 21.27 32.08 10.51
N ARG A 133 20.67 33.26 10.71
CA ARG A 133 20.91 34.09 11.88
C ARG A 133 19.69 34.05 12.79
N THR A 134 19.89 33.68 14.04
CA THR A 134 18.83 33.60 15.06
C THR A 134 18.88 34.84 15.98
N PRO A 135 17.73 35.28 16.52
CA PRO A 135 17.69 36.42 17.45
C PRO A 135 18.25 36.09 18.84
N VAL A 136 18.30 34.80 19.18
CA VAL A 136 18.86 34.25 20.41
C VAL A 136 19.94 33.22 20.07
N LYS A 137 20.85 32.92 21.01
CA LYS A 137 21.79 31.82 20.85
C LYS A 137 21.03 30.51 20.74
N THR A 138 21.37 29.71 19.74
CA THR A 138 20.73 28.40 19.50
C THR A 138 21.77 27.33 19.21
N SER A 139 21.48 26.11 19.62
CA SER A 139 22.12 24.91 19.08
C SER A 139 21.41 24.52 17.78
N PHE A 140 22.16 24.12 16.76
CA PHE A 140 21.64 23.85 15.43
C PHE A 140 21.95 22.41 15.01
N SER A 141 20.91 21.65 14.70
CA SER A 141 21.00 20.27 14.26
C SER A 141 20.27 20.06 12.95
N ARG A 142 20.75 19.08 12.18
CA ARG A 142 20.26 18.77 10.84
C ARG A 142 20.08 17.28 10.71
N PHE A 143 18.93 16.88 10.21
CA PHE A 143 18.59 15.47 10.04
C PHE A 143 17.80 15.27 8.76
N LEU A 144 17.95 14.06 8.20
CA LEU A 144 17.25 13.63 7.00
C LEU A 144 16.18 12.63 7.41
N VAL A 145 14.92 13.06 7.42
CA VAL A 145 13.79 12.25 7.89
C VAL A 145 12.92 11.83 6.72
N LYS A 146 12.47 10.58 6.74
CA LYS A 146 11.48 10.08 5.77
C LYS A 146 10.12 10.74 6.03
N ASP A 147 9.36 11.04 4.99
CA ASP A 147 8.01 11.60 5.14
C ASP A 147 7.06 10.57 5.80
N ASP A 148 6.91 10.67 7.12
CA ASP A 148 6.07 9.79 7.95
C ASP A 148 4.69 10.38 8.25
N SER A 149 4.17 11.22 7.34
CA SER A 149 2.82 11.78 7.46
C SER A 149 1.76 10.68 7.67
N ILE A 150 0.84 10.92 8.62
CA ILE A 150 -0.31 10.05 8.84
C ILE A 150 -1.24 10.14 7.63
N LEU A 151 -1.83 9.00 7.27
CA LEU A 151 -2.82 8.87 6.22
C LEU A 151 -4.10 9.63 6.62
N ASP A 152 -4.41 10.69 5.89
CA ASP A 152 -5.64 11.47 6.08
C ASP A 152 -6.53 11.43 4.83
N MET A 153 -7.72 10.84 4.96
CA MET A 153 -8.62 10.57 3.83
C MET A 153 -9.64 11.69 3.66
N PRO A 154 -10.09 11.97 2.42
CA PRO A 154 -11.22 12.85 2.20
C PRO A 154 -12.45 12.34 2.98
N PRO A 155 -13.33 13.23 3.46
CA PRO A 155 -14.51 12.83 4.21
C PRO A 155 -15.35 11.81 3.43
N SER A 156 -15.62 10.64 4.02
CA SER A 156 -16.32 9.53 3.36
C SER A 156 -17.68 9.95 2.76
N LYS A 157 -18.43 10.82 3.46
CA LYS A 157 -19.70 11.38 2.96
C LYS A 157 -19.55 12.14 1.63
N GLN A 158 -18.47 12.89 1.46
CA GLN A 158 -18.20 13.63 0.22
C GLN A 158 -17.85 12.68 -0.92
N LEU A 159 -17.06 11.63 -0.65
CA LEU A 159 -16.70 10.62 -1.64
C LEU A 159 -17.95 9.86 -2.13
N TRP A 160 -18.84 9.45 -1.22
CA TRP A 160 -20.10 8.81 -1.59
C TRP A 160 -21.05 9.74 -2.36
N ALA A 161 -21.10 11.02 -2.00
CA ALA A 161 -21.90 12.01 -2.73
C ALA A 161 -21.37 12.21 -4.17
N MET A 162 -20.05 12.29 -4.35
CA MET A 162 -19.44 12.35 -5.69
C MET A 162 -19.70 11.08 -6.50
N PHE A 163 -19.62 9.92 -5.87
CA PHE A 163 -19.95 8.66 -6.54
C PHE A 163 -21.43 8.59 -6.96
N ALA A 164 -22.35 9.00 -6.10
CA ALA A 164 -23.77 9.08 -6.44
C ALA A 164 -24.02 10.05 -7.61
N PHE A 165 -23.32 11.19 -7.65
CA PHE A 165 -23.40 12.14 -8.76
C PHE A 165 -22.93 11.54 -10.09
N VAL A 166 -21.85 10.76 -10.08
CA VAL A 166 -21.33 10.04 -11.27
C VAL A 166 -22.36 9.03 -11.79
N LEU A 167 -23.00 8.29 -10.89
CA LEU A 167 -24.09 7.36 -11.26
C LEU A 167 -25.30 8.09 -11.83
N LEU A 168 -25.62 9.29 -11.31
CA LEU A 168 -26.69 10.14 -11.80
C LEU A 168 -26.40 10.63 -13.23
N ILE A 169 -25.15 11.02 -13.52
CA ILE A 169 -24.71 11.37 -14.88
C ILE A 169 -24.85 10.16 -15.81
N GLY A 170 -24.31 8.99 -15.43
CA GLY A 170 -24.39 7.77 -16.25
C GLY A 170 -25.83 7.35 -16.55
N THR A 171 -26.70 7.42 -15.54
CA THR A 171 -28.14 7.17 -15.68
C THR A 171 -28.81 8.20 -16.59
N SER A 172 -28.45 9.49 -16.48
CA SER A 172 -29.02 10.54 -17.32
C SER A 172 -28.65 10.35 -18.80
N ILE A 173 -27.39 10.00 -19.08
CA ILE A 173 -26.93 9.66 -20.43
C ILE A 173 -27.68 8.44 -20.96
N THR A 174 -27.88 7.43 -20.12
CA THR A 174 -28.66 6.24 -20.44
C THR A 174 -30.10 6.60 -20.82
N VAL A 175 -30.79 7.44 -20.03
CA VAL A 175 -32.14 7.90 -20.31
C VAL A 175 -32.22 8.67 -21.64
N LEU A 176 -31.21 9.47 -21.97
CA LEU A 176 -31.12 10.18 -23.25
C LEU A 176 -31.00 9.22 -24.44
N LEU A 177 -30.26 8.10 -24.28
CA LEU A 177 -30.14 7.10 -25.35
C LEU A 177 -31.44 6.37 -25.67
N PHE A 178 -32.35 6.23 -24.69
CA PHE A 178 -33.64 5.57 -24.89
C PHE A 178 -34.77 6.55 -25.27
N GLN A 179 -34.45 7.82 -25.56
CA GLN A 179 -35.45 8.75 -26.08
C GLN A 179 -35.81 8.44 -27.53
N ASN A 180 -37.10 8.57 -27.88
CA ASN A 180 -37.59 8.38 -29.24
C ASN A 180 -37.15 9.51 -30.22
N SER A 181 -36.58 10.60 -29.71
CA SER A 181 -36.09 11.71 -30.51
C SER A 181 -34.65 11.48 -30.95
N SER A 182 -34.41 11.44 -32.27
CA SER A 182 -33.07 11.25 -32.85
C SER A 182 -32.07 12.32 -32.40
N THR A 183 -32.52 13.56 -32.19
CA THR A 183 -31.67 14.64 -31.66
C THR A 183 -31.22 14.36 -30.23
N LEU A 184 -32.14 13.95 -29.34
CA LEU A 184 -31.82 13.67 -27.93
C LEU A 184 -30.95 12.43 -27.79
N GLN A 185 -31.22 11.39 -28.58
CA GLN A 185 -30.39 10.20 -28.66
C GLN A 185 -28.96 10.56 -29.13
N GLY A 186 -28.84 11.39 -30.17
CA GLY A 186 -27.55 11.87 -30.66
C GLY A 186 -26.76 12.65 -29.61
N VAL A 187 -27.43 13.51 -28.83
CA VAL A 187 -26.82 14.21 -27.69
C VAL A 187 -26.31 13.21 -26.65
N GLY A 188 -27.09 12.17 -26.33
CA GLY A 188 -26.69 11.11 -25.40
C GLY A 188 -25.41 10.38 -25.84
N VAL A 189 -25.31 10.03 -27.12
CA VAL A 189 -24.11 9.39 -27.70
C VAL A 189 -22.89 10.30 -27.58
N VAL A 190 -23.03 11.57 -27.97
CA VAL A 190 -21.93 12.55 -27.92
C VAL A 190 -21.46 12.76 -26.48
N LEU A 191 -22.39 12.93 -25.54
CA LEU A 191 -22.07 13.07 -24.11
C LEU A 191 -21.35 11.84 -23.59
N PHE A 192 -21.77 10.63 -23.96
CA PHE A 192 -21.10 9.40 -23.54
C PHE A 192 -19.67 9.34 -24.04
N ILE A 193 -19.42 9.67 -25.32
CA ILE A 193 -18.06 9.66 -25.90
C ILE A 193 -17.14 10.62 -25.14
N PHE A 194 -17.61 11.84 -24.84
CA PHE A 194 -16.82 12.82 -24.09
C PHE A 194 -16.60 12.42 -22.62
N LEU A 195 -17.58 11.77 -22.00
CA LEU A 195 -17.57 11.44 -20.58
C LEU A 195 -17.08 10.01 -20.28
N ALA A 196 -16.83 9.15 -21.29
CA ALA A 196 -16.41 7.77 -21.08
C ALA A 196 -15.14 7.66 -20.24
N ILE A 197 -14.09 8.42 -20.58
CA ILE A 197 -12.83 8.42 -19.82
C ILE A 197 -13.03 9.00 -18.40
N PRO A 198 -13.67 10.17 -18.20
CA PRO A 198 -13.99 10.65 -16.87
C PRO A 198 -14.82 9.67 -16.03
N LEU A 199 -15.88 9.09 -16.59
CA LEU A 199 -16.74 8.11 -15.91
C LEU A 199 -15.96 6.86 -15.51
N TRP A 200 -15.08 6.38 -16.39
CA TRP A 200 -14.18 5.28 -16.12
C TRP A 200 -13.26 5.61 -14.95
N LEU A 201 -12.49 6.69 -15.06
CA LEU A 201 -11.47 7.07 -14.08
C LEU A 201 -12.08 7.33 -12.70
N VAL A 202 -13.22 8.02 -12.65
CA VAL A 202 -13.89 8.36 -11.40
C VAL A 202 -14.63 7.15 -10.83
N GLY A 203 -15.28 6.35 -11.70
CA GLY A 203 -16.06 5.17 -11.32
C GLY A 203 -15.22 4.06 -10.69
N PHE A 204 -13.99 3.81 -11.17
CA PHE A 204 -13.13 2.78 -10.57
C PHE A 204 -12.50 3.23 -9.24
N SER A 205 -12.24 4.54 -9.08
CA SER A 205 -11.35 5.05 -8.04
C SER A 205 -12.07 5.61 -6.81
N LEU A 206 -13.19 6.32 -6.98
CA LEU A 206 -13.91 6.93 -5.86
C LEU A 206 -14.45 5.91 -4.85
N PRO A 207 -15.08 4.80 -5.27
CA PRO A 207 -15.63 3.85 -4.31
C PRO A 207 -14.54 3.19 -3.46
N VAL A 208 -13.37 2.89 -4.04
CA VAL A 208 -12.23 2.35 -3.28
C VAL A 208 -11.80 3.33 -2.20
N LEU A 209 -11.67 4.62 -2.52
CA LEU A 209 -11.37 5.63 -1.51
C LEU A 209 -12.47 5.75 -0.45
N ALA A 210 -13.74 5.66 -0.85
CA ALA A 210 -14.86 5.76 0.08
C ALA A 210 -14.86 4.62 1.09
N TRP A 211 -14.60 3.38 0.63
CA TRP A 211 -14.43 2.21 1.49
C TRP A 211 -13.18 2.32 2.35
N TRP A 212 -12.07 2.79 1.80
CA TRP A 212 -10.82 2.96 2.52
C TRP A 212 -10.94 3.99 3.65
N GLY A 213 -11.52 5.16 3.36
CA GLY A 213 -11.78 6.22 4.34
C GLY A 213 -12.75 5.79 5.43
N THR A 214 -13.79 5.02 5.07
CA THR A 214 -14.74 4.45 6.03
C THR A 214 -14.03 3.50 7.00
N SER A 215 -13.22 2.58 6.49
CA SER A 215 -12.45 1.62 7.29
C SER A 215 -11.44 2.31 8.20
N ASN A 216 -10.68 3.27 7.68
CA ASN A 216 -9.69 4.04 8.44
C ASN A 216 -10.33 4.80 9.61
N SER A 217 -11.48 5.45 9.36
CA SER A 217 -12.21 6.20 10.39
C SER A 217 -12.76 5.32 11.50
N GLN A 218 -13.16 4.07 11.20
CA GLN A 218 -13.73 3.14 12.18
C GLN A 218 -12.65 2.42 13.00
N MET A 219 -11.50 2.11 12.41
CA MET A 219 -10.42 1.42 13.14
C MET A 219 -9.62 2.34 14.07
N GLY A 220 -9.49 3.62 13.72
CA GLY A 220 -8.80 4.63 14.53
C GLY A 220 -7.31 4.37 14.72
N ILE A 221 -6.68 3.56 13.85
CA ILE A 221 -5.24 3.25 13.92
C ILE A 221 -4.48 4.32 13.13
N PRO A 222 -3.50 5.01 13.74
CA PRO A 222 -2.69 5.96 13.00
C PRO A 222 -1.76 5.21 12.03
N THR A 223 -2.11 5.24 10.75
CA THR A 223 -1.35 4.57 9.69
C THR A 223 -0.49 5.57 8.95
N ARG A 224 0.79 5.25 8.74
CA ARG A 224 1.67 6.07 7.90
C ARG A 224 1.23 5.95 6.46
N ARG A 225 1.14 7.09 5.77
CA ARG A 225 0.69 7.15 4.38
C ARG A 225 1.46 6.19 3.47
N ARG A 226 2.79 6.13 3.60
CA ARG A 226 3.63 5.26 2.75
C ARG A 226 3.32 3.79 2.95
N ASP A 227 3.02 3.37 4.18
CA ASP A 227 2.75 1.97 4.50
C ASP A 227 1.41 1.58 3.88
N ALA A 228 0.41 2.45 4.02
CA ALA A 228 -0.88 2.29 3.39
C ALA A 228 -0.80 2.25 1.84
N GLU A 229 0.00 3.14 1.23
CA GLU A 229 0.26 3.11 -0.22
C GLU A 229 0.99 1.82 -0.64
N ALA A 230 1.96 1.34 0.14
CA ALA A 230 2.68 0.10 -0.13
C ALA A 230 1.77 -1.14 -0.05
N TRP A 231 0.88 -1.21 0.94
CA TRP A 231 -0.11 -2.29 1.05
C TRP A 231 -1.07 -2.29 -0.14
N LEU A 232 -1.52 -1.10 -0.57
CA LEU A 232 -2.36 -0.94 -1.75
C LEU A 232 -1.64 -1.42 -3.02
N ILE A 233 -0.37 -1.04 -3.19
CA ILE A 233 0.46 -1.47 -4.33
C ILE A 233 0.70 -2.99 -4.31
N ALA A 234 0.93 -3.59 -3.15
CA ALA A 234 1.07 -5.04 -3.03
C ALA A 234 -0.21 -5.77 -3.46
N GLY A 235 -1.38 -5.21 -3.15
CA GLY A 235 -2.66 -5.69 -3.66
C GLY A 235 -2.80 -5.57 -5.17
N MET A 236 -2.33 -4.48 -5.76
CA MET A 236 -2.29 -4.35 -7.23
C MET A 236 -1.34 -5.36 -7.87
N ALA A 237 -0.18 -5.58 -7.25
CA ALA A 237 0.84 -6.50 -7.74
C ALA A 237 0.38 -7.97 -7.66
N SER A 238 -0.42 -8.35 -6.64
CA SER A 238 -0.95 -9.72 -6.52
C SER A 238 -1.98 -10.09 -7.58
N ALA A 239 -2.56 -9.10 -8.28
CA ALA A 239 -3.43 -9.34 -9.44
C ALA A 239 -2.67 -9.97 -10.61
N PHE A 240 -1.39 -9.66 -10.80
CA PHE A 240 -0.60 -10.18 -11.92
C PHE A 240 -0.48 -11.72 -11.93
N PRO A 241 0.04 -12.39 -10.88
CA PRO A 241 0.12 -13.84 -10.86
C PRO A 241 -1.27 -14.51 -10.86
N ALA A 242 -2.29 -13.86 -10.28
CA ALA A 242 -3.66 -14.37 -10.34
C ALA A 242 -4.20 -14.36 -11.77
N PHE A 243 -4.00 -13.28 -12.54
CA PHE A 243 -4.42 -13.22 -13.94
C PHE A 243 -3.67 -14.19 -14.83
N LEU A 244 -2.36 -14.39 -14.61
CA LEU A 244 -1.61 -15.43 -15.32
C LEU A 244 -2.21 -16.81 -15.06
N PHE A 245 -2.50 -17.14 -13.80
CA PHE A 245 -3.12 -18.41 -13.46
C PHE A 245 -4.49 -18.56 -14.13
N ASN A 246 -5.37 -17.56 -13.98
CA ASN A 246 -6.73 -17.59 -14.50
C ASN A 246 -6.78 -17.66 -16.03
N SER A 247 -5.77 -17.13 -16.71
CA SER A 247 -5.71 -17.11 -18.19
C SER A 247 -5.01 -18.34 -18.78
N LEU A 248 -3.98 -18.89 -18.12
CA LEU A 248 -3.12 -19.93 -18.69
C LEU A 248 -3.25 -21.30 -18.03
N VAL A 249 -3.57 -21.33 -16.74
CA VAL A 249 -3.53 -22.55 -15.93
C VAL A 249 -4.95 -23.05 -15.67
N ALA A 250 -5.83 -22.20 -15.12
CA ALA A 250 -7.20 -22.58 -14.77
C ALA A 250 -7.98 -23.20 -15.96
N PRO A 251 -7.93 -22.65 -17.19
CA PRO A 251 -8.66 -23.24 -18.32
C PRO A 251 -8.18 -24.65 -18.69
N LYS A 252 -6.89 -24.95 -18.48
CA LYS A 252 -6.31 -26.27 -18.78
C LYS A 252 -6.68 -27.33 -17.74
N MET A 253 -7.10 -26.91 -16.55
CA MET A 253 -7.55 -27.82 -15.49
C MET A 253 -9.02 -28.21 -15.63
N ILE A 254 -9.78 -27.52 -16.48
CA ILE A 254 -11.21 -27.78 -16.69
C ILE A 254 -11.38 -28.88 -17.75
N PRO A 255 -12.22 -29.90 -17.50
CA PRO A 255 -12.49 -30.94 -18.49
C PRO A 255 -13.09 -30.39 -19.79
N ALA A 256 -12.51 -30.78 -20.93
CA ALA A 256 -12.99 -30.36 -22.26
C ALA A 256 -14.41 -30.86 -22.60
N SER A 257 -14.95 -31.82 -21.83
CA SER A 257 -16.32 -32.32 -21.98
C SER A 257 -17.38 -31.43 -21.32
N PHE A 258 -16.98 -30.40 -20.57
CA PHE A 258 -17.92 -29.51 -19.91
C PHE A 258 -18.63 -28.61 -20.93
N PRO A 259 -19.95 -28.36 -20.77
CA PRO A 259 -20.64 -27.35 -21.56
C PRO A 259 -20.10 -25.95 -21.22
N ASP A 260 -20.25 -25.00 -22.14
CA ASP A 260 -19.68 -23.65 -22.02
C ASP A 260 -20.04 -22.96 -20.70
N TRP A 261 -21.30 -23.04 -20.25
CA TRP A 261 -21.73 -22.44 -18.98
C TRP A 261 -20.99 -23.04 -17.77
N ALA A 262 -20.65 -24.33 -17.80
CA ALA A 262 -19.94 -24.99 -16.72
C ALA A 262 -18.45 -24.64 -16.74
N VAL A 263 -17.88 -24.42 -17.93
CA VAL A 263 -16.52 -23.89 -18.09
C VAL A 263 -16.44 -22.48 -17.51
N GLU A 264 -17.36 -21.59 -17.91
CA GLU A 264 -17.44 -20.21 -17.39
C GLU A 264 -17.64 -20.18 -15.87
N LEU A 265 -18.59 -20.96 -15.36
CA LEU A 265 -18.85 -21.06 -13.92
C LEU A 265 -17.61 -21.58 -13.17
N SER A 266 -16.90 -22.57 -13.71
CA SER A 266 -15.69 -23.12 -13.08
C SER A 266 -14.57 -22.09 -13.02
N LEU A 267 -14.36 -21.32 -14.10
CA LEU A 267 -13.37 -20.24 -14.12
C LEU A 267 -13.73 -19.13 -13.12
N LEU A 268 -14.99 -18.69 -13.13
CA LEU A 268 -15.47 -17.56 -12.32
C LEU A 268 -15.61 -17.90 -10.84
N ALA A 269 -16.13 -19.08 -10.50
CA ALA A 269 -16.48 -19.45 -9.13
C ALA A 269 -15.42 -20.32 -8.45
N ILE A 270 -14.51 -20.97 -9.18
CA ILE A 270 -13.49 -21.85 -8.59
C ILE A 270 -12.10 -21.30 -8.89
N GLY A 271 -11.73 -21.22 -10.17
CA GLY A 271 -10.38 -20.84 -10.60
C GLY A 271 -9.94 -19.47 -10.06
N ALA A 272 -10.71 -18.44 -10.40
CA ALA A 272 -10.41 -17.07 -9.99
C ALA A 272 -10.37 -16.90 -8.46
N PRO A 273 -11.42 -17.24 -7.68
CA PRO A 273 -11.41 -17.09 -6.23
C PRO A 273 -10.27 -17.84 -5.55
N PHE A 274 -10.00 -19.07 -5.97
CA PHE A 274 -8.93 -19.89 -5.38
C PHE A 274 -7.57 -19.21 -5.47
N CYS A 275 -7.15 -18.80 -6.67
CA CYS A 275 -5.85 -18.20 -6.86
C CYS A 275 -5.76 -16.76 -6.38
N GLU A 276 -6.81 -15.97 -6.59
CA GLU A 276 -6.82 -14.58 -6.18
C GLU A 276 -6.67 -14.42 -4.66
N GLU A 277 -7.42 -15.19 -3.87
CA GLU A 277 -7.33 -15.08 -2.41
C GLU A 277 -5.99 -15.60 -1.86
N ILE A 278 -5.39 -16.61 -2.51
CA ILE A 278 -4.03 -17.08 -2.16
C ILE A 278 -3.00 -15.99 -2.42
N PHE A 279 -2.97 -15.39 -3.62
CA PHE A 279 -1.99 -14.36 -3.96
C PHE A 279 -2.21 -13.07 -3.15
N LYS A 280 -3.45 -12.71 -2.82
CA LYS A 280 -3.73 -11.61 -1.88
C LYS A 280 -3.21 -11.92 -0.47
N ALA A 281 -3.43 -13.13 0.05
CA ALA A 281 -2.89 -13.52 1.34
C ALA A 281 -1.35 -13.52 1.35
N MET A 282 -0.71 -13.97 0.27
CA MET A 282 0.75 -13.85 0.09
C MET A 282 1.21 -12.39 0.10
N ALA A 283 0.49 -11.48 -0.58
CA ALA A 283 0.80 -10.06 -0.54
C ALA A 283 0.70 -9.44 0.86
N VAL A 284 -0.24 -9.91 1.69
CA VAL A 284 -0.30 -9.53 3.11
C VAL A 284 0.89 -10.08 3.88
N ALA A 285 1.28 -11.34 3.62
CA ALA A 285 2.38 -12.00 4.30
C ALA A 285 3.75 -11.34 4.04
N ILE A 286 3.93 -10.59 2.95
CA ILE A 286 5.14 -9.77 2.73
C ILE A 286 5.34 -8.75 3.86
N PHE A 287 4.25 -8.26 4.47
CA PHE A 287 4.29 -7.26 5.54
C PHE A 287 4.27 -7.88 6.94
N LEU A 288 4.30 -9.20 7.05
CA LEU A 288 4.31 -9.95 8.31
C LEU A 288 5.32 -9.41 9.34
N PRO A 289 6.58 -9.02 8.99
CA PRO A 289 7.52 -8.43 9.95
C PRO A 289 7.07 -7.09 10.55
N ALA A 290 6.24 -6.33 9.83
CA ALA A 290 5.72 -5.04 10.26
C ALA A 290 4.35 -5.15 10.97
N ILE A 291 3.70 -6.32 10.91
CA ILE A 291 2.40 -6.54 11.53
C ILE A 291 2.58 -6.76 13.04
N LYS A 292 1.95 -5.89 13.83
CA LYS A 292 2.05 -5.93 15.30
C LYS A 292 1.02 -6.85 15.97
N GLY A 293 -0.03 -7.22 15.25
CA GLY A 293 -1.11 -8.04 15.79
C GLY A 293 -2.31 -8.17 14.84
N PRO A 294 -3.38 -8.86 15.26
CA PRO A 294 -4.53 -9.17 14.42
C PRO A 294 -5.24 -7.92 13.88
N LYS A 295 -5.37 -6.87 14.70
CA LYS A 295 -5.99 -5.60 14.30
C LYS A 295 -5.20 -4.89 13.19
N HIS A 296 -3.86 -4.89 13.30
CA HIS A 296 -3.00 -4.35 12.24
C HIS A 296 -3.01 -5.25 11.00
N GLY A 297 -3.01 -6.57 11.18
CA GLY A 297 -3.14 -7.55 10.09
C GLY A 297 -4.45 -7.40 9.31
N PHE A 298 -5.57 -7.14 9.99
CA PHE A 298 -6.85 -6.79 9.37
C PHE A 298 -6.71 -5.55 8.48
N GLN A 299 -6.08 -4.48 8.98
CA GLN A 299 -5.89 -3.24 8.23
C GLN A 299 -5.01 -3.43 6.98
N VAL A 300 -3.91 -4.17 7.11
CA VAL A 300 -3.05 -4.53 5.97
C VAL A 300 -3.85 -5.33 4.96
N GLY A 301 -4.53 -6.40 5.40
CA GLY A 301 -5.36 -7.25 4.54
C GLY A 301 -6.47 -6.50 3.82
N PHE A 302 -7.19 -5.63 4.54
CA PHE A 302 -8.24 -4.78 3.97
C PHE A 302 -7.67 -3.89 2.86
N THR A 303 -6.51 -3.27 3.10
CA THR A 303 -5.87 -2.36 2.13
C THR A 303 -5.30 -3.11 0.93
N VAL A 304 -4.73 -4.31 1.12
CA VAL A 304 -4.30 -5.20 0.03
C VAL A 304 -5.50 -5.62 -0.83
N GLY A 305 -6.62 -6.00 -0.21
CA GLY A 305 -7.85 -6.35 -0.93
C GLY A 305 -8.41 -5.19 -1.76
N LEU A 306 -8.36 -3.96 -1.22
CA LEU A 306 -8.70 -2.74 -1.98
C LEU A 306 -7.76 -2.49 -3.17
N GLY A 307 -6.46 -2.76 -3.00
CA GLY A 307 -5.46 -2.67 -4.06
C GLY A 307 -5.76 -3.61 -5.21
N PHE A 308 -6.10 -4.86 -4.90
CA PHE A 308 -6.53 -5.84 -5.89
C PHE A 308 -7.80 -5.37 -6.63
N ALA A 309 -8.80 -4.93 -5.88
CA ALA A 309 -10.06 -4.44 -6.43
C ALA A 309 -9.88 -3.21 -7.34
N LEU A 310 -8.88 -2.34 -7.11
CA LEU A 310 -8.58 -1.22 -8.00
C LEU A 310 -8.25 -1.66 -9.42
N ILE A 311 -7.36 -2.64 -9.56
CA ILE A 311 -6.91 -3.16 -10.86
C ILE A 311 -8.07 -3.86 -11.56
N GLU A 312 -8.78 -4.71 -10.83
CA GLU A 312 -9.90 -5.46 -11.37
C GLU A 312 -11.04 -4.53 -11.81
N ASN A 313 -11.41 -3.54 -11.00
CA ASN A 313 -12.42 -2.55 -11.36
C ASN A 313 -12.03 -1.71 -12.57
N LEU A 314 -10.75 -1.32 -12.65
CA LEU A 314 -10.24 -0.56 -13.78
C LEU A 314 -10.44 -1.36 -15.08
N GLN A 315 -10.20 -2.68 -15.06
CA GLN A 315 -10.49 -3.57 -16.18
C GLN A 315 -11.99 -3.68 -16.48
N TYR A 316 -12.81 -4.11 -15.51
CA TYR A 316 -14.23 -4.39 -15.76
C TYR A 316 -15.01 -3.16 -16.21
N ILE A 317 -14.77 -2.00 -15.57
CA ILE A 317 -15.42 -0.75 -15.98
C ILE A 317 -14.88 -0.29 -17.34
N GLY A 318 -13.59 -0.50 -17.61
CA GLY A 318 -13.01 -0.15 -18.92
C GLY A 318 -13.65 -0.94 -20.05
N VAL A 319 -13.83 -2.25 -19.86
CA VAL A 319 -14.51 -3.12 -20.84
C VAL A 319 -15.97 -2.76 -21.00
N SER A 320 -16.68 -2.41 -19.92
CA SER A 320 -18.11 -2.08 -19.99
C SER A 320 -18.41 -0.76 -20.72
N LEU A 321 -17.41 0.14 -20.91
CA LEU A 321 -17.57 1.31 -21.76
C LEU A 321 -17.93 0.93 -23.20
N PHE A 322 -17.38 -0.18 -23.73
CA PHE A 322 -17.69 -0.66 -25.07
C PHE A 322 -19.13 -1.19 -25.20
N GLY A 323 -19.74 -1.58 -24.08
CA GLY A 323 -21.16 -1.95 -24.00
C GLY A 323 -22.11 -0.75 -23.91
N GLY A 324 -21.61 0.48 -23.99
CA GLY A 324 -22.40 1.71 -23.90
C GLY A 324 -22.72 2.15 -22.46
N PRO A 325 -23.47 3.24 -22.28
CA PRO A 325 -23.67 3.87 -20.97
C PRO A 325 -24.49 3.01 -20.00
N VAL A 326 -25.38 2.14 -20.49
CA VAL A 326 -26.12 1.19 -19.64
C VAL A 326 -25.14 0.24 -18.98
N SER A 327 -24.32 -0.44 -19.79
CA SER A 327 -23.31 -1.40 -19.32
C SER A 327 -22.33 -0.70 -18.37
N ALA A 328 -21.77 0.44 -18.79
CA ALA A 328 -20.86 1.24 -17.97
C ALA A 328 -21.46 1.61 -16.61
N THR A 329 -22.65 2.21 -16.58
CA THR A 329 -23.29 2.67 -15.33
C THR A 329 -23.62 1.52 -14.40
N MET A 330 -24.13 0.41 -14.95
CA MET A 330 -24.45 -0.78 -14.17
C MET A 330 -23.20 -1.44 -13.58
N THR A 331 -22.13 -1.58 -14.36
CA THR A 331 -20.86 -2.12 -13.85
C THR A 331 -20.26 -1.21 -12.77
N ILE A 332 -20.28 0.11 -12.95
CA ILE A 332 -19.80 1.07 -11.94
C ILE A 332 -20.58 0.92 -10.63
N LEU A 333 -21.91 0.79 -10.70
CA LEU A 333 -22.76 0.59 -9.53
C LEU A 333 -22.46 -0.71 -8.79
N ILE A 334 -22.54 -1.84 -9.51
CA ILE A 334 -22.39 -3.18 -8.94
C ILE A 334 -20.99 -3.36 -8.33
N ARG A 335 -19.94 -2.94 -9.05
CA ARG A 335 -18.57 -3.08 -8.58
C ARG A 335 -18.24 -2.08 -7.47
N GLY A 336 -18.69 -0.83 -7.61
CA GLY A 336 -18.46 0.23 -6.63
C GLY A 336 -19.01 -0.08 -5.23
N ILE A 337 -20.22 -0.64 -5.16
CA ILE A 337 -20.89 -0.92 -3.88
C ILE A 337 -20.64 -2.36 -3.40
N GLY A 338 -20.51 -3.34 -4.31
CA GLY A 338 -20.49 -4.76 -3.97
C GLY A 338 -19.11 -5.42 -3.97
N SER A 339 -18.51 -5.55 -5.15
CA SER A 339 -17.27 -6.33 -5.29
C SER A 339 -16.09 -5.74 -4.50
N ILE A 340 -15.96 -4.41 -4.43
CA ILE A 340 -14.87 -3.74 -3.68
C ILE A 340 -14.83 -4.13 -2.20
N PRO A 341 -15.91 -3.93 -1.41
CA PRO A 341 -15.88 -4.33 -0.01
C PRO A 341 -15.78 -5.85 0.13
N GLY A 342 -16.25 -6.65 -0.84
CA GLY A 342 -16.02 -8.09 -0.88
C GLY A 342 -14.53 -8.43 -0.83
N HIS A 343 -13.75 -7.96 -1.81
CA HIS A 343 -12.29 -8.21 -1.85
C HIS A 343 -11.59 -7.70 -0.59
N ALA A 344 -11.94 -6.50 -0.13
CA ALA A 344 -11.37 -5.94 1.09
C ALA A 344 -11.64 -6.83 2.31
N VAL A 345 -12.87 -7.34 2.46
CA VAL A 345 -13.28 -8.19 3.58
C VAL A 345 -12.61 -9.57 3.52
N TRP A 346 -12.65 -10.26 2.37
CA TRP A 346 -12.06 -11.59 2.24
C TRP A 346 -10.55 -11.57 2.49
N THR A 347 -9.86 -10.56 1.96
CA THR A 347 -8.43 -10.39 2.24
C THR A 347 -8.17 -9.95 3.67
N ALA A 348 -9.04 -9.14 4.30
CA ALA A 348 -8.91 -8.77 5.70
C ALA A 348 -9.09 -9.97 6.66
N ILE A 349 -9.94 -10.94 6.32
CA ILE A 349 -10.08 -12.20 7.06
C ILE A 349 -8.74 -12.94 7.08
N SER A 350 -8.12 -13.13 5.90
CA SER A 350 -6.78 -13.74 5.77
C SER A 350 -5.73 -12.92 6.50
N GLY A 351 -5.75 -11.58 6.37
CA GLY A 351 -4.81 -10.69 7.02
C GLY A 351 -4.92 -10.67 8.54
N THR A 352 -6.11 -10.88 9.10
CA THR A 352 -6.29 -11.00 10.56
C THR A 352 -5.65 -12.28 11.08
N ALA A 353 -5.81 -13.40 10.39
CA ALA A 353 -5.15 -14.66 10.74
C ALA A 353 -3.62 -14.56 10.62
N ILE A 354 -3.12 -13.87 9.58
CA ILE A 354 -1.69 -13.55 9.45
C ILE A 354 -1.23 -12.64 10.60
N GLY A 355 -2.07 -11.70 11.03
CA GLY A 355 -1.78 -10.85 12.19
C GLY A 355 -1.73 -11.61 13.51
N TRP A 356 -2.54 -12.66 13.68
CA TRP A 356 -2.39 -13.58 14.81
C TRP A 356 -1.08 -14.37 14.72
N LEU A 357 -0.73 -14.87 13.54
CA LEU A 357 0.54 -15.55 13.32
C LEU A 357 1.74 -14.63 13.63
N ALA A 358 1.64 -13.33 13.37
CA ALA A 358 2.68 -12.35 13.69
C ALA A 358 2.87 -12.10 15.20
N THR A 359 1.89 -12.46 16.05
CA THR A 359 2.01 -12.37 17.51
C THR A 359 2.72 -13.57 18.15
N ASP A 360 2.92 -14.65 17.39
CA ASP A 360 3.66 -15.82 17.86
C ASP A 360 5.16 -15.49 17.90
N LYS A 361 5.71 -15.44 19.12
CA LYS A 361 7.12 -15.11 19.38
C LYS A 361 8.08 -16.11 18.73
N GLU A 362 7.77 -17.39 18.79
CA GLU A 362 8.63 -18.45 18.24
C GLU A 362 8.64 -18.36 16.71
N PHE A 363 7.46 -18.19 16.11
CA PHE A 363 7.35 -18.01 14.67
C PHE A 363 8.08 -16.76 14.19
N LYS A 364 7.93 -15.64 14.91
CA LYS A 364 8.63 -14.39 14.60
C LYS A 364 10.15 -14.56 14.68
N ALA A 365 10.66 -15.21 15.73
CA ALA A 365 12.08 -15.51 15.88
C ALA A 365 12.61 -16.39 14.74
N LYS A 366 11.88 -17.46 14.36
CA LYS A 366 12.22 -18.32 13.22
C LYS A 366 12.31 -17.54 11.91
N MET A 367 11.38 -16.61 11.69
CA MET A 367 11.34 -15.78 10.50
C MET A 367 12.50 -14.79 10.44
N GLU A 368 12.74 -14.07 11.54
CA GLU A 368 13.85 -13.11 11.66
C GLU A 368 15.20 -13.81 11.48
N TRP A 369 15.36 -14.99 12.08
CA TRP A 369 16.54 -15.83 11.91
C TRP A 369 16.75 -16.25 10.45
N ARG A 370 15.68 -16.71 9.76
CA ARG A 370 15.76 -17.07 8.33
C ARG A 370 16.13 -15.87 7.46
N ALA A 371 15.53 -14.71 7.71
CA ALA A 371 15.82 -13.49 6.96
C ALA A 371 17.28 -13.06 7.16
N ARG A 372 17.77 -13.08 8.41
CA ARG A 372 19.17 -12.79 8.74
C ARG A 372 20.13 -13.75 8.04
N ASN A 373 19.87 -15.05 8.05
CA ASN A 373 20.72 -16.03 7.38
C ASN A 373 20.72 -15.89 5.86
N LEU A 374 19.59 -15.52 5.24
CA LEU A 374 19.56 -15.22 3.81
C LEU A 374 20.37 -13.96 3.48
N ALA A 375 20.30 -12.92 4.31
CA ALA A 375 21.09 -11.71 4.12
C ALA A 375 22.59 -11.98 4.28
N ILE A 376 22.98 -12.76 5.30
CA ILE A 376 24.37 -13.23 5.48
C ILE A 376 24.84 -14.04 4.26
N SER A 377 24.02 -14.97 3.78
CA SER A 377 24.33 -15.76 2.59
C SER A 377 24.49 -14.90 1.34
N ALA A 378 23.70 -13.82 1.20
CA ALA A 378 23.84 -12.89 0.10
C ALA A 378 25.16 -12.10 0.15
N ILE A 379 25.60 -11.71 1.35
CA ILE A 379 26.92 -11.08 1.58
C ILE A 379 28.04 -12.07 1.20
N ASP A 380 27.98 -13.31 1.74
CA ASP A 380 28.95 -14.37 1.42
C ASP A 380 29.08 -14.60 -0.10
N VAL A 381 27.96 -14.50 -0.84
CA VAL A 381 27.96 -14.63 -2.31
C VAL A 381 28.55 -13.39 -2.99
N ALA A 382 28.22 -12.19 -2.53
CA ALA A 382 28.71 -10.94 -3.10
C ALA A 382 30.24 -10.79 -2.95
N GLU A 383 30.79 -11.16 -1.79
CA GLU A 383 32.23 -11.14 -1.55
C GLU A 383 32.98 -12.21 -2.33
N ARG A 384 32.39 -13.40 -2.49
CA ARG A 384 32.91 -14.40 -3.44
C ARG A 384 32.92 -13.91 -4.89
N MET A 385 32.08 -12.94 -5.23
CA MET A 385 32.08 -12.26 -6.53
C MET A 385 33.03 -11.05 -6.59
N GLY A 386 33.78 -10.76 -5.52
CA GLY A 386 34.78 -9.70 -5.43
C GLY A 386 34.23 -8.34 -5.02
N ILE A 387 33.06 -8.29 -4.36
CA ILE A 387 32.44 -7.06 -3.88
C ILE A 387 32.44 -7.08 -2.34
N ASP A 388 33.33 -6.30 -1.73
CA ASP A 388 33.35 -6.03 -0.28
C ASP A 388 32.03 -5.34 0.13
N THR A 389 31.16 -6.11 0.78
CA THR A 389 29.77 -5.70 1.03
C THR A 389 29.53 -5.32 2.49
N ASP A 390 30.24 -5.94 3.43
CA ASP A 390 30.16 -5.60 4.85
C ASP A 390 31.24 -4.58 5.30
N GLY A 391 32.21 -4.26 4.44
CA GLY A 391 33.10 -3.11 4.57
C GLY A 391 34.28 -3.34 5.51
N ASP A 392 34.65 -4.59 5.74
CA ASP A 392 35.78 -4.97 6.59
C ASP A 392 37.14 -4.94 5.85
N GLY A 393 37.11 -4.79 4.52
CA GLY A 393 38.29 -4.70 3.67
C GLY A 393 38.85 -6.05 3.22
N ASP A 394 38.12 -7.16 3.42
CA ASP A 394 38.45 -8.47 2.85
C ASP A 394 37.30 -9.08 2.00
N LEU A 395 37.40 -10.36 1.64
CA LEU A 395 36.45 -11.07 0.77
C LEU A 395 36.13 -12.48 1.31
N SER A 396 36.29 -12.68 2.62
CA SER A 396 36.22 -13.99 3.27
C SER A 396 34.80 -14.45 3.57
N GLY A 397 33.81 -13.57 3.39
CA GLY A 397 32.41 -13.77 3.75
C GLY A 397 32.05 -12.92 4.97
N PHE A 398 30.79 -12.99 5.38
CA PHE A 398 30.33 -12.27 6.56
C PHE A 398 31.02 -12.76 7.83
N ASP A 399 31.78 -11.85 8.46
CA ASP A 399 32.61 -12.09 9.65
C ASP A 399 31.88 -11.95 11.00
N GLY A 400 30.64 -11.45 10.97
CA GLY A 400 29.85 -11.26 12.19
C GLY A 400 29.26 -12.54 12.80
N ARG A 401 28.70 -12.43 14.02
CA ARG A 401 28.09 -13.56 14.72
C ARG A 401 26.91 -14.16 13.95
N ARG A 402 26.94 -15.48 13.77
CA ARG A 402 25.87 -16.30 13.17
C ARG A 402 25.08 -17.03 14.27
N PRO A 403 23.93 -16.51 14.73
CA PRO A 403 23.16 -17.16 15.78
C PRO A 403 22.52 -18.47 15.31
N THR A 404 22.44 -19.47 16.19
CA THR A 404 21.68 -20.71 15.94
C THR A 404 20.17 -20.45 16.05
N LEU A 405 19.34 -21.37 15.53
CA LEU A 405 17.89 -21.22 15.57
C LEU A 405 17.38 -21.29 17.02
N GLU A 406 17.97 -22.21 17.80
CA GLU A 406 17.70 -22.41 19.22
C GLU A 406 18.04 -21.14 20.00
N GLU A 407 19.22 -20.54 19.78
CA GLU A 407 19.60 -19.26 20.39
C GLU A 407 18.64 -18.13 20.05
N ALA A 408 18.15 -18.05 18.81
CA ALA A 408 17.22 -17.00 18.38
C ALA A 408 15.84 -17.16 19.05
N ILE A 409 15.35 -18.40 19.19
CA ILE A 409 14.08 -18.72 19.86
C ILE A 409 14.20 -18.45 21.37
N ASP A 410 15.28 -18.90 22.00
CA ASP A 410 15.54 -18.68 23.43
C ASP A 410 15.69 -17.18 23.74
N PHE A 411 16.37 -16.43 22.87
CA PHE A 411 16.47 -14.97 23.00
C PHE A 411 15.10 -14.28 22.93
N ALA A 412 14.25 -14.67 21.98
CA ALA A 412 12.91 -14.11 21.83
C ALA A 412 11.95 -14.48 22.98
N ASN A 413 12.16 -15.64 23.62
CA ASN A 413 11.38 -16.09 24.76
C ASN A 413 11.82 -15.40 26.07
N ASN A 414 13.11 -15.10 26.22
CA ASN A 414 13.69 -14.62 27.48
C ASN A 414 13.78 -13.09 27.62
N GLN A 415 13.79 -12.30 26.54
CA GLN A 415 13.71 -10.83 26.63
C GLN A 415 12.33 -10.30 26.23
N GLY A 416 11.72 -9.52 27.13
CA GLY A 416 10.49 -8.77 26.84
C GLY A 416 10.78 -7.51 26.02
N GLU A 417 10.07 -7.34 24.90
CA GLU A 417 9.91 -6.14 24.03
C GLU A 417 11.13 -5.30 23.59
N SER A 418 12.35 -5.56 24.05
CA SER A 418 13.55 -4.80 23.70
C SER A 418 14.44 -5.50 22.66
N ALA A 419 13.85 -6.13 21.64
CA ALA A 419 14.61 -6.58 20.49
C ALA A 419 14.96 -5.37 19.59
N PRO A 420 16.22 -5.22 19.13
CA PRO A 420 16.57 -4.17 18.19
C PRO A 420 15.75 -4.33 16.91
N LYS A 421 14.96 -3.30 16.58
CA LYS A 421 14.10 -3.20 15.39
C LYS A 421 14.94 -3.03 14.14
N SER A 422 15.65 -4.06 13.70
CA SER A 422 16.51 -3.91 12.53
C SER A 422 16.85 -5.25 11.89
N TRP A 423 16.36 -5.43 10.67
CA TRP A 423 16.84 -6.42 9.70
C TRP A 423 18.18 -6.02 9.06
N LEU A 424 18.73 -4.85 9.43
CA LEU A 424 20.06 -4.45 9.01
C LEU A 424 21.10 -5.19 9.85
N ILE A 425 22.09 -5.74 9.15
CA ILE A 425 23.30 -6.39 9.67
C ILE A 425 24.28 -5.36 10.27
N VAL A 426 23.89 -4.08 10.36
CA VAL A 426 24.73 -3.04 10.95
C VAL A 426 24.80 -3.26 12.47
N ASN A 427 25.99 -3.64 12.94
CA ASN A 427 26.33 -3.79 14.35
C ASN A 427 25.89 -2.56 15.17
N THR A 428 24.94 -2.75 16.09
CA THR A 428 24.75 -1.85 17.24
C THR A 428 25.65 -2.22 18.43
N ASP A 429 26.53 -3.20 18.27
CA ASP A 429 27.48 -3.60 19.30
C ASP A 429 28.78 -2.78 19.20
N SER A 430 28.66 -1.45 19.26
CA SER A 430 29.77 -0.61 19.70
C SER A 430 29.63 -0.40 21.21
N THR A 431 30.48 -1.09 21.95
CA THR A 431 30.60 -1.10 23.40
C THR A 431 31.16 0.23 23.94
N SER A 432 30.30 1.00 24.62
CA SER A 432 30.61 1.99 25.69
C SER A 432 29.26 2.67 26.01
N ASP A 433 28.61 2.48 27.16
CA ASP A 433 29.06 2.90 28.49
C ASP A 433 28.19 2.26 29.60
N ASN A 434 28.73 2.27 30.82
CA ASN A 434 28.18 1.75 32.08
C ASN A 434 26.66 1.96 32.29
N PRO A 435 25.92 0.98 32.85
CA PRO A 435 24.50 1.11 33.17
C PRO A 435 24.16 2.01 34.38
N ASP A 436 25.16 2.64 35.03
CA ASP A 436 25.00 3.32 36.31
C ASP A 436 25.41 4.80 36.23
N GLU A 437 24.77 5.58 35.36
CA GLU A 437 24.66 7.04 35.52
C GLU A 437 23.66 7.59 34.50
N ILE A 438 22.45 7.93 34.99
CA ILE A 438 21.62 9.10 34.64
C ILE A 438 20.29 8.85 35.37
N GLN A 439 20.34 9.05 36.68
CA GLN A 439 19.18 9.37 37.48
C GLN A 439 19.11 10.89 37.53
N ASN A 440 17.95 11.45 37.16
CA ASN A 440 17.55 12.85 37.28
C ASN A 440 18.22 13.88 36.36
N SER A 441 17.52 14.27 35.29
CA SER A 441 17.19 15.69 35.12
C SER A 441 16.03 15.89 34.13
N LEU A 442 15.08 16.73 34.56
CA LEU A 442 14.05 17.41 33.76
C LEU A 442 12.75 16.64 33.46
N GLU A 443 12.01 16.38 34.53
CA GLU A 443 10.56 16.64 34.52
C GLU A 443 10.27 18.13 34.20
N ASN A 444 9.11 18.34 33.57
CA ASN A 444 8.40 19.62 33.36
C ASN A 444 8.86 20.57 32.24
N SER A 445 8.30 20.36 31.05
CA SER A 445 7.44 21.40 30.47
C SER A 445 6.32 20.75 29.64
N GLY A 446 5.10 20.87 30.16
CA GLY A 446 3.91 20.23 29.64
C GLY A 446 3.45 20.82 28.31
N PHE A 447 3.22 19.93 27.35
CA PHE A 447 2.15 20.07 26.37
C PHE A 447 1.79 18.69 25.79
N SER A 448 1.16 17.83 26.59
CA SER A 448 0.47 16.64 26.06
C SER A 448 -0.99 17.01 25.84
N LEU A 449 -1.37 17.22 24.58
CA LEU A 449 -2.78 17.18 24.20
C LEU A 449 -3.25 15.73 24.31
N SER A 450 -3.78 15.37 25.48
CA SER A 450 -4.63 14.20 25.61
C SER A 450 -5.92 14.51 24.86
N TYR A 451 -6.05 13.98 23.65
CA TYR A 451 -7.36 13.88 23.03
C TYR A 451 -8.19 12.96 23.90
N ASP A 452 -9.28 13.49 24.43
CA ASP A 452 -10.33 12.70 25.05
C ASP A 452 -10.81 11.71 23.98
N LYS A 453 -10.33 10.47 24.06
CA LYS A 453 -10.90 9.36 23.29
C LYS A 453 -12.29 9.22 23.85
N GLY A 454 -13.26 9.84 23.19
CA GLY A 454 -14.67 9.49 23.35
C GLY A 454 -14.73 7.96 23.35
N SER A 455 -15.17 7.40 24.47
CA SER A 455 -15.30 5.97 24.64
C SER A 455 -16.06 5.43 23.44
N PRO A 456 -15.51 4.46 22.67
CA PRO A 456 -16.30 3.82 21.65
C PRO A 456 -17.48 3.17 22.38
N GLU A 457 -18.70 3.56 22.02
CA GLU A 457 -19.92 2.90 22.49
C GLU A 457 -19.83 1.41 22.14
N THR A 458 -19.36 0.60 23.08
CA THR A 458 -19.34 -0.86 22.98
C THR A 458 -20.72 -1.38 23.28
N THR A 459 -21.59 -1.38 22.27
CA THR A 459 -22.87 -2.10 22.29
C THR A 459 -23.01 -2.96 21.04
N GLY A 460 -22.26 -4.06 21.02
CA GLY A 460 -22.49 -5.13 20.05
C GLY A 460 -21.40 -6.18 20.02
N ILE A 461 -21.78 -7.45 20.15
CA ILE A 461 -20.92 -8.62 19.91
C ILE A 461 -20.56 -8.62 18.41
N GLY A 462 -19.32 -8.25 18.08
CA GLY A 462 -18.80 -8.34 16.71
C GLY A 462 -18.36 -9.76 16.34
N TYR A 463 -18.16 -10.01 15.04
CA TYR A 463 -17.68 -11.31 14.56
C TYR A 463 -16.15 -11.37 14.61
N LEU A 464 -15.61 -12.44 15.18
CA LEU A 464 -14.17 -12.74 15.13
C LEU A 464 -13.88 -13.67 13.95
N THR A 465 -12.75 -13.44 13.30
CA THR A 465 -12.27 -14.31 12.22
C THR A 465 -11.51 -15.51 12.81
N PRO A 466 -11.37 -16.62 12.06
CA PRO A 466 -10.46 -17.70 12.43
C PRO A 466 -9.04 -17.17 12.67
N LYS A 467 -8.34 -17.78 13.64
CA LYS A 467 -6.92 -17.47 13.90
C LYS A 467 -5.98 -18.18 12.93
N GLY A 468 -6.35 -19.36 12.45
CA GLY A 468 -5.52 -20.15 11.55
C GLY A 468 -5.59 -19.63 10.11
N VAL A 469 -4.41 -19.44 9.51
CA VAL A 469 -4.26 -18.91 8.15
C VAL A 469 -4.97 -19.78 7.10
N PRO A 470 -4.84 -21.14 7.09
CA PRO A 470 -5.54 -21.97 6.12
C PRO A 470 -7.07 -21.87 6.21
N GLN A 471 -7.62 -21.79 7.41
CA GLN A 471 -9.06 -21.67 7.64
C GLN A 471 -9.57 -20.30 7.15
N ALA A 472 -8.80 -19.24 7.43
CA ALA A 472 -9.14 -17.89 6.98
C ALA A 472 -9.11 -17.76 5.45
N ILE A 473 -8.08 -18.30 4.79
CA ILE A 473 -8.00 -18.34 3.32
C ILE A 473 -9.15 -19.18 2.75
N SER A 474 -9.49 -20.33 3.35
CA SER A 474 -10.60 -21.17 2.88
C SER A 474 -11.94 -20.43 2.94
N ILE A 475 -12.19 -19.66 4.00
CA ILE A 475 -13.40 -18.84 4.13
C ILE A 475 -13.40 -17.69 3.11
N ALA A 476 -12.25 -17.06 2.88
CA ALA A 476 -12.09 -16.03 1.86
C ALA A 476 -12.41 -16.58 0.45
N ILE A 477 -11.83 -17.73 0.09
CA ILE A 477 -12.10 -18.42 -1.18
C ILE A 477 -13.58 -18.75 -1.27
N PHE A 478 -14.17 -19.39 -0.26
CA PHE A 478 -15.59 -19.79 -0.30
C PHE A 478 -16.52 -18.58 -0.45
N GLY A 479 -16.26 -17.49 0.29
CA GLY A 479 -17.06 -16.27 0.20
C GLY A 479 -16.99 -15.62 -1.18
N HIS A 480 -15.80 -15.58 -1.77
CA HIS A 480 -15.58 -15.05 -3.10
C HIS A 480 -16.17 -15.98 -4.19
N SER A 481 -15.97 -17.29 -4.08
CA SER A 481 -16.61 -18.31 -4.91
C SER A 481 -18.12 -18.21 -4.91
N PHE A 482 -18.72 -18.05 -3.73
CA PHE A 482 -20.16 -17.88 -3.58
C PHE A 482 -20.63 -16.60 -4.27
N TRP A 483 -19.93 -15.48 -4.09
CA TRP A 483 -20.24 -14.22 -4.77
C TRP A 483 -20.26 -14.39 -6.30
N ASN A 484 -19.19 -14.92 -6.88
CA ASN A 484 -19.05 -15.06 -8.33
C ASN A 484 -20.04 -16.09 -8.89
N GLY A 485 -20.07 -17.29 -8.31
CA GLY A 485 -20.88 -18.41 -8.80
C GLY A 485 -22.37 -18.14 -8.68
N SER A 486 -22.84 -17.62 -7.53
CA SER A 486 -24.26 -17.34 -7.36
C SER A 486 -24.72 -16.14 -8.19
N SER A 487 -23.86 -15.13 -8.41
CA SER A 487 -24.16 -14.02 -9.32
C SER A 487 -24.35 -14.51 -10.76
N PHE A 488 -23.44 -15.36 -11.26
CA PHE A 488 -23.56 -15.96 -12.58
C PHE A 488 -24.83 -16.82 -12.71
N LEU A 489 -25.03 -17.74 -11.76
CA LEU A 489 -26.18 -18.67 -11.76
C LEU A 489 -27.51 -17.94 -11.63
N SER A 490 -27.57 -16.80 -10.92
CA SER A 490 -28.82 -16.04 -10.79
C SER A 490 -29.39 -15.58 -12.13
N PHE A 491 -28.52 -15.30 -13.11
CA PHE A 491 -28.93 -14.97 -14.48
C PHE A 491 -29.06 -16.22 -15.36
N HIS A 492 -28.05 -17.10 -15.35
CA HIS A 492 -28.02 -18.24 -16.25
C HIS A 492 -29.10 -19.27 -15.93
N ALA A 493 -29.30 -19.62 -14.65
CA ALA A 493 -30.31 -20.60 -14.26
C ALA A 493 -31.75 -20.09 -14.51
N THR A 494 -31.98 -18.79 -14.37
CA THR A 494 -33.32 -18.21 -14.59
C THR A 494 -33.69 -18.15 -16.06
N THR A 495 -32.73 -17.82 -16.93
CA THR A 495 -32.95 -17.72 -18.38
C THR A 495 -32.91 -19.10 -19.05
N GLU A 496 -31.81 -19.83 -18.90
CA GLU A 496 -31.55 -21.06 -19.65
C GLU A 496 -32.22 -22.30 -19.04
N TRP A 497 -32.29 -22.41 -17.71
CA TRP A 497 -32.83 -23.63 -17.07
C TRP A 497 -34.32 -23.52 -16.76
N LEU A 498 -34.78 -22.33 -16.37
CA LEU A 498 -36.18 -22.07 -16.01
C LEU A 498 -36.99 -21.45 -17.17
N GLY A 499 -36.34 -21.02 -18.25
CA GLY A 499 -37.01 -20.51 -19.45
C GLY A 499 -37.65 -19.13 -19.31
N PHE A 500 -37.22 -18.31 -18.35
CA PHE A 500 -37.69 -16.93 -18.23
C PHE A 500 -37.08 -16.02 -19.31
N SER A 501 -37.77 -14.92 -19.63
CA SER A 501 -37.22 -13.90 -20.53
C SER A 501 -35.93 -13.28 -20.00
N GLU A 502 -35.07 -12.80 -20.90
CA GLU A 502 -33.82 -12.09 -20.52
C GLU A 502 -34.07 -10.94 -19.55
N ASN A 503 -35.14 -10.16 -19.76
CA ASN A 503 -35.52 -9.06 -18.87
C ASN A 503 -35.81 -9.55 -17.45
N SER A 504 -36.51 -10.68 -17.32
CA SER A 504 -36.76 -11.31 -16.02
C SER A 504 -35.46 -11.82 -15.40
N GLY A 505 -34.58 -12.43 -16.20
CA GLY A 505 -33.26 -12.89 -15.76
C GLY A 505 -32.39 -11.76 -15.20
N VAL A 506 -32.34 -10.61 -15.89
CA VAL A 506 -31.65 -9.40 -15.40
C VAL A 506 -32.25 -8.93 -14.07
N LEU A 507 -33.57 -8.89 -13.93
CA LEU A 507 -34.22 -8.48 -12.68
C LEU A 507 -33.89 -9.42 -11.51
N PHE A 508 -33.88 -10.74 -11.75
CA PHE A 508 -33.47 -11.72 -10.74
C PHE A 508 -32.00 -11.53 -10.35
N MET A 509 -31.11 -11.37 -11.32
CA MET A 509 -29.69 -11.14 -11.07
C MET A 509 -29.45 -9.87 -10.27
N LEU A 510 -30.11 -8.76 -10.62
CA LEU A 510 -29.99 -7.51 -9.87
C LEU A 510 -30.53 -7.64 -8.44
N SER A 511 -31.67 -8.32 -8.26
CA SER A 511 -32.23 -8.59 -6.94
C SER A 511 -31.27 -9.44 -6.09
N TRP A 512 -30.66 -10.46 -6.68
CA TRP A 512 -29.67 -11.29 -6.03
C TRP A 512 -28.40 -10.51 -5.65
N ILE A 513 -27.89 -9.67 -6.56
CA ILE A 513 -26.75 -8.80 -6.30
C ILE A 513 -27.04 -7.87 -5.12
N VAL A 514 -28.24 -7.28 -5.01
CA VAL A 514 -28.61 -6.44 -3.85
C VAL A 514 -28.54 -7.23 -2.54
N LEU A 515 -28.99 -8.49 -2.53
CA LEU A 515 -28.88 -9.37 -1.36
C LEU A 515 -27.41 -9.66 -1.01
N LEU A 516 -26.58 -9.96 -2.02
CA LEU A 516 -25.16 -10.21 -1.83
C LEU A 516 -24.44 -8.98 -1.27
N ILE A 517 -24.68 -7.80 -1.86
CA ILE A 517 -24.13 -6.51 -1.39
C ILE A 517 -24.52 -6.28 0.07
N SER A 518 -25.80 -6.43 0.40
CA SER A 518 -26.31 -6.23 1.75
C SER A 518 -25.63 -7.17 2.74
N SER A 519 -25.43 -8.43 2.35
CA SER A 519 -24.75 -9.45 3.15
C SER A 519 -23.27 -9.12 3.38
N VAL A 520 -22.53 -8.73 2.33
CA VAL A 520 -21.11 -8.34 2.45
C VAL A 520 -20.95 -7.12 3.34
N VAL A 521 -21.79 -6.09 3.17
CA VAL A 521 -21.75 -4.88 4.01
C VAL A 521 -22.09 -5.20 5.46
N PHE A 522 -23.06 -6.09 5.70
CA PHE A 522 -23.40 -6.56 7.04
C PHE A 522 -22.23 -7.29 7.70
N VAL A 523 -21.60 -8.24 7.00
CA VAL A 523 -20.42 -8.97 7.47
C VAL A 523 -19.25 -8.02 7.71
N ALA A 524 -18.98 -7.09 6.79
CA ALA A 524 -17.91 -6.09 6.91
C ALA A 524 -18.06 -5.27 8.21
N ARG A 525 -19.27 -4.79 8.49
CA ARG A 525 -19.57 -4.03 9.71
C ARG A 525 -19.41 -4.90 10.97
N GLY A 526 -19.88 -6.14 10.93
CA GLY A 526 -19.74 -7.08 12.04
C GLY A 526 -18.27 -7.41 12.36
N LEU A 527 -17.44 -7.60 11.32
CA LEU A 527 -16.00 -7.82 11.45
C LEU A 527 -15.28 -6.58 11.97
N LEU A 528 -15.58 -5.39 11.42
CA LEU A 528 -15.00 -4.14 11.89
C LEU A 528 -15.30 -3.90 13.37
N LYS A 529 -16.54 -4.15 13.81
CA LYS A 529 -16.91 -4.11 15.23
C LYS A 529 -16.10 -5.11 16.05
N GLY A 530 -16.04 -6.37 15.61
CA GLY A 530 -15.32 -7.43 16.33
C GLY A 530 -13.82 -7.15 16.49
N ILE A 531 -13.18 -6.65 15.43
CA ILE A 531 -11.77 -6.26 15.43
C ILE A 531 -11.54 -4.99 16.26
N SER A 532 -12.46 -4.04 16.23
CA SER A 532 -12.35 -2.81 17.03
C SER A 532 -12.45 -3.07 18.54
N SER A 533 -13.18 -4.12 18.94
CA SER A 533 -13.32 -4.56 20.34
C SER A 533 -12.16 -5.42 20.85
N MET A 534 -11.20 -5.78 19.99
CA MET A 534 -10.01 -6.50 20.45
C MET A 534 -9.06 -5.53 21.13
N ASP A 535 -8.60 -5.91 22.33
CA ASP A 535 -7.54 -5.18 23.03
C ASP A 535 -6.28 -5.15 22.15
N SER A 536 -5.69 -3.95 22.07
CA SER A 536 -4.57 -3.61 21.18
C SER A 536 -3.24 -4.17 21.63
#